data_AF-A0A9E3CWH4-F1
#
_entry.id   AF-A0A9E3CWH4-F1
#
_cell.length_a   1.000
_cell.length_b   1.000
_cell.length_c   1.000
_cell.angle_alpha   90.00
_cell.angle_beta   90.00
_cell.angle_gamma   90.00
#
_symmetry.space_group_name_H-M   'P 1'
#
loop_
_entity.id
_entity.type
_entity.pdbx_description
1 polymer ?
#
loop_
_entity_poly.entity_id
_entity_poly.type
_entity_poly.pdbx_seq_one_letter_code
_entity_poly.pdbx_strand_id
1 'polypeptide(L)' 'VRLAVEERAGFSPDALIGMEANLRFAGPETMETKIFARLSAWQNWIFQRPNATGPEGALKLYGTGKQSKYDRKRA' A
#
# COMPACT_ATOMS: atom_id res chain seq x y z
N VAL A 1 17.24 -22.42 -13.47
CA VAL A 1 15.93 -21.75 -13.56
C VAL A 1 14.96 -22.23 -12.49
N ARG A 2 14.70 -23.55 -12.35
CA ARG A 2 13.82 -24.13 -11.31
C ARG A 2 13.97 -23.50 -9.92
N LEU A 3 15.19 -23.52 -9.36
CA LEU A 3 15.45 -22.97 -8.02
C LEU A 3 15.01 -21.50 -7.89
N ALA A 4 15.35 -20.64 -8.84
CA ALA A 4 14.95 -19.22 -8.78
C ALA A 4 13.43 -19.01 -8.81
N VAL A 5 12.69 -19.88 -9.51
CA VAL A 5 11.22 -19.83 -9.57
C VAL A 5 10.61 -20.33 -8.26
N GLU A 6 11.15 -21.41 -7.69
CA GLU A 6 10.71 -21.95 -6.40
C GLU A 6 10.96 -20.96 -5.26
N GLU A 7 12.15 -20.37 -5.18
CA GLU A 7 12.47 -19.34 -4.18
C GLU A 7 11.55 -18.12 -4.31
N ARG A 8 11.26 -17.70 -5.55
CA ARG A 8 10.33 -16.58 -5.79
C ARG A 8 8.92 -16.85 -5.25
N ALA A 9 8.46 -18.10 -5.34
CA ALA A 9 7.18 -18.53 -4.78
C ALA A 9 7.22 -18.73 -3.26
N GLY A 10 8.40 -18.97 -2.69
CA GLY A 10 8.59 -19.19 -1.25
C GLY A 10 8.66 -17.91 -0.41
N PHE A 11 9.06 -16.77 -0.99
CA PHE A 11 9.13 -15.49 -0.25
C PHE A 11 7.77 -14.81 -0.09
N SER A 12 7.68 -13.91 0.91
CA SER A 12 6.52 -13.04 1.08
C SER A 12 6.29 -12.18 -0.17
N PRO A 13 5.11 -12.25 -0.80
CA PRO A 13 4.78 -11.42 -1.95
C PRO A 13 4.89 -9.92 -1.66
N ASP A 14 4.47 -9.48 -0.47
CA ASP A 14 4.51 -8.07 -0.06
C ASP A 14 5.96 -7.55 0.01
N ALA A 15 6.86 -8.36 0.58
CA ALA A 15 8.28 -8.04 0.67
C ALA A 15 8.93 -7.98 -0.71
N LEU A 16 8.59 -8.92 -1.60
CA LEU A 16 9.13 -8.94 -2.97
C LEU A 16 8.65 -7.74 -3.79
N ILE A 17 7.38 -7.34 -3.68
CA ILE A 17 6.85 -6.15 -4.36
C ILE A 17 7.60 -4.90 -3.89
N GLY A 18 7.81 -4.76 -2.58
CA GLY A 18 8.60 -3.66 -2.01
C GLY A 18 10.04 -3.64 -2.51
N MET A 19 10.70 -4.81 -2.52
CA MET A 19 12.07 -4.95 -3.04
C MET A 19 12.16 -4.54 -4.51
N GLU A 20 11.28 -5.07 -5.37
CA GLU A 20 11.31 -4.78 -6.80
C GLU A 20 11.04 -3.31 -7.11
N ALA A 21 10.10 -2.67 -6.39
CA ALA A 21 9.82 -1.25 -6.54
C ALA A 21 11.07 -0.40 -6.28
N ASN A 22 11.87 -0.75 -5.27
CA ASN A 22 13.10 -0.02 -4.94
C ASN A 22 14.25 -0.34 -5.91
N LEU A 23 14.47 -1.62 -6.25
CA LEU A 23 15.59 -2.00 -7.11
C LEU A 23 15.40 -1.56 -8.57
N ARG A 24 14.16 -1.57 -9.09
CA ARG A 24 13.88 -1.15 -10.47
C ARG A 24 13.89 0.37 -10.64
N PHE A 25 13.60 1.12 -9.58
CA PHE A 25 13.55 2.58 -9.58
C PHE A 25 14.53 3.19 -8.55
N ALA A 26 15.78 2.73 -8.56
CA ALA A 26 16.79 3.07 -7.55
C ALA A 26 17.44 4.46 -7.72
N GLY A 27 17.01 5.26 -8.71
CA GLY A 27 17.73 6.42 -9.20
C GLY A 27 16.88 7.69 -9.31
N PRO A 28 17.04 8.48 -10.38
CA PRO A 28 16.31 9.73 -10.55
C PRO A 28 14.80 9.58 -10.42
N GLU A 29 14.14 10.53 -9.75
CA GLU A 29 12.70 10.59 -9.64
C GLU A 29 12.08 11.53 -10.69
N THR A 30 11.09 11.06 -11.43
CA THR A 30 10.22 11.87 -12.29
C THR A 30 8.86 12.10 -11.64
N MET A 31 7.96 12.85 -12.29
CA MET A 31 6.59 12.98 -11.81
C MET A 31 5.91 11.61 -11.70
N GLU A 32 6.10 10.76 -12.71
CA GLU A 32 5.51 9.42 -12.80
C GLU A 32 6.05 8.51 -11.70
N THR A 33 7.38 8.50 -11.47
CA THR A 33 7.94 7.65 -10.40
C THR A 33 7.51 8.14 -9.02
N LYS A 34 7.31 9.44 -8.81
CA LYS A 34 6.73 9.97 -7.56
C LYS A 34 5.28 9.56 -7.37
N ILE A 35 4.49 9.48 -8.45
CA ILE A 35 3.11 9.00 -8.40
C ILE A 35 3.09 7.51 -8.02
N PHE A 36 3.85 6.67 -8.72
CA PHE A 36 3.83 5.21 -8.49
C PHE A 36 4.57 4.76 -7.22
N ALA A 37 5.59 5.49 -6.78
CA ALA A 37 6.29 5.19 -5.53
C ALA A 37 5.65 5.99 -4.38
N ARG A 38 6.04 7.25 -4.20
CA ARG A 38 5.70 8.03 -3.00
C ARG A 38 4.19 8.15 -2.76
N LEU A 39 3.43 8.61 -3.74
CA LEU A 39 1.99 8.81 -3.57
C LEU A 39 1.26 7.48 -3.41
N SER A 40 1.52 6.52 -4.30
CA SER A 40 0.80 5.24 -4.30
C SER A 40 1.17 4.37 -3.09
N ALA A 41 2.41 4.37 -2.62
CA ALA A 41 2.80 3.60 -1.42
C ALA A 41 2.09 4.11 -0.17
N TRP A 42 2.02 5.43 0.03
CA TRP A 42 1.25 6.02 1.13
C TRP A 42 -0.25 5.74 1.00
N GLN A 43 -0.78 5.77 -0.22
CA GLN A 43 -2.18 5.42 -0.45
C GLN A 43 -2.46 3.94 -0.15
N ASN A 44 -1.58 3.03 -0.58
CA ASN A 44 -1.69 1.60 -0.29
C ASN A 44 -1.68 1.35 1.23
N TRP A 45 -0.84 2.07 1.97
CA TRP A 45 -0.83 2.01 3.44
C TRP A 45 -2.15 2.51 4.04
N ILE A 46 -2.72 3.61 3.53
CA ILE A 46 -4.03 4.12 3.98
C ILE A 46 -5.13 3.07 3.72
N PHE A 47 -5.14 2.43 2.55
CA PHE A 47 -6.17 1.47 2.16
C PHE A 47 -6.19 0.17 2.98
N GLN A 48 -5.06 -0.20 3.58
CA GLN A 48 -4.99 -1.36 4.47
C GLN A 48 -5.47 -1.07 5.89
N ARG A 49 -5.74 0.20 6.25
CA ARG A 49 -6.10 0.60 7.62
C ARG A 49 -7.61 0.76 7.84
N PRO A 50 -8.11 0.43 9.05
CA PRO A 50 -9.54 0.44 9.35
C PRO A 50 -10.19 1.83 9.26
N ASN A 51 -9.42 2.91 9.46
CA ASN A 51 -9.93 4.28 9.31
C ASN A 51 -10.48 4.55 7.90
N ALA A 52 -9.89 3.95 6.86
CA ALA A 52 -10.35 4.10 5.49
C ALA A 52 -11.41 3.06 5.12
N THR A 53 -11.10 1.77 5.27
CA THR A 53 -11.84 0.64 4.69
C THR A 53 -12.60 -0.22 5.70
N GLY A 54 -12.48 0.07 7.00
CA GLY A 54 -13.12 -0.69 8.08
C GLY A 54 -14.66 -0.53 8.13
N PRO A 55 -15.37 -1.33 8.94
CA PRO A 55 -16.83 -1.28 9.07
C PRO A 55 -17.39 0.11 9.41
N GLU A 56 -16.70 0.86 10.27
CA GLU A 56 -17.02 2.25 10.64
C GLU A 56 -16.05 3.27 10.01
N GLY A 57 -15.35 2.86 8.96
CA GLY A 57 -14.37 3.67 8.23
C GLY A 57 -15.02 4.64 7.24
N ALA A 58 -14.23 5.60 6.77
CA ALA A 58 -14.68 6.69 5.91
C ALA A 58 -15.40 6.21 4.64
N LEU A 59 -14.83 5.23 3.94
CA LEU A 59 -15.35 4.79 2.64
C LEU A 59 -16.70 4.07 2.77
N LYS A 60 -16.90 3.27 3.82
CA LYS A 60 -18.13 2.50 4.01
C LYS A 60 -19.31 3.36 4.48
N LEU A 61 -19.03 4.43 5.23
CA LEU A 61 -20.08 5.29 5.78
C LEU A 61 -20.44 6.46 4.87
N TYR A 62 -19.71 6.66 3.77
CA TYR A 62 -20.06 7.66 2.77
C TYR A 62 -21.51 7.47 2.28
N GLY A 63 -22.30 8.55 2.30
CA GLY A 63 -23.71 8.52 1.90
C GLY A 63 -24.71 7.98 2.94
N THR A 64 -24.23 7.43 4.07
CA THR A 64 -25.13 6.86 5.11
C THR A 64 -25.64 7.88 6.13
N GLY A 65 -25.07 9.09 6.15
CA GLY A 65 -25.35 10.12 7.16
C GLY A 65 -24.69 9.87 8.54
N LYS A 66 -24.00 8.74 8.73
CA LYS A 66 -23.27 8.43 9.96
C LYS A 66 -21.84 8.98 9.92
N GLN A 67 -21.35 9.48 11.07
CA GLN A 67 -19.97 9.93 11.21
C GLN A 67 -19.02 8.75 11.39
N SER A 68 -17.91 8.77 10.66
CA SER A 68 -16.83 7.77 10.75
C SER A 68 -16.08 7.81 12.09
N LYS A 69 -15.70 6.64 12.60
CA LYS A 69 -14.85 6.52 13.79
C LYS A 69 -13.40 6.32 13.38
N TYR A 70 -12.54 7.23 13.82
CA TYR A 70 -11.11 7.20 13.52
C TYR A 70 -10.31 6.88 14.77
N ASP A 71 -9.34 5.98 14.66
CA ASP A 71 -8.21 5.94 15.58
C ASP A 71 -7.36 7.20 15.35
N ARG A 72 -7.22 8.03 16.39
CA ARG A 72 -6.50 9.30 16.36
C ARG A 72 -5.02 9.16 16.67
N LYS A 73 -4.54 7.95 17.00
CA LYS A 73 -3.10 7.70 17.18
C LYS A 73 -2.38 7.87 15.83
N ARG A 74 -1.28 8.61 15.87
CA ARG A 74 -0.35 8.71 14.74
C ARG A 74 0.47 7.41 14.68
N ALA A 75 0.74 6.96 13.46
CA ALA A 75 1.63 5.84 13.22
C ALA A 75 3.09 6.26 13.35
#